data_AF-A0AA37UPD6-F1
#
_entry.id   AF-A0AA37UPD6-F1
#
_cell.length_a   1.000
_cell.length_b   1.000
_cell.length_c   1.000
_cell.angle_alpha   90.00
_cell.angle_beta   90.00
_cell.angle_gamma   90.00
#
_symmetry.space_group_name_H-M   'P 1'
#
loop_
_entity.id
_entity.type
_entity.pdbx_description
1 polymer ?
#
loop_
_entity_poly.entity_id
_entity_poly.type
_entity_poly.pdbx_seq_one_letter_code
_entity_poly.pdbx_strand_id
1 'polypeptide(L)'
;MTSPLQHRVRDLSLAEAGRHQIRLAEHEMPGLMALREEYGAAQPLRGARIAGSLHMTVQTAVLIETLTALGAQVRWASCNIFSTQDEAAAAVVVGRPETGGTPQDPRGSPSSPGRARPSPSTGSAPTRSCAGSRARPGRTWVPP
;
A
#
# COMPACT_ATOMS: atom_id res chain seq x y z
N MET A 1 -17.94 8.70 -12.50
CA MET A 1 -16.58 8.83 -13.06
C MET A 1 -15.59 8.39 -11.99
N THR A 2 -15.08 7.15 -12.06
CA THR A 2 -14.07 6.66 -11.11
C THR A 2 -12.73 7.28 -11.50
N SER A 3 -12.16 8.11 -10.63
CA SER A 3 -10.88 8.77 -10.88
C SER A 3 -9.77 7.70 -10.98
N PRO A 4 -8.81 7.81 -11.92
CA PRO A 4 -7.75 6.82 -12.08
C PRO A 4 -6.94 6.65 -10.79
N LEU A 5 -6.56 5.40 -10.46
CA LEU A 5 -5.73 5.11 -9.29
C LEU A 5 -4.40 5.86 -9.39
N GLN A 6 -4.14 6.75 -8.44
CA GLN A 6 -2.88 7.49 -8.41
C GLN A 6 -1.77 6.64 -7.78
N HIS A 7 -0.78 6.22 -8.57
CA HIS A 7 0.39 5.46 -8.11
C HIS A 7 1.69 6.02 -8.71
N ARG A 8 2.83 5.62 -8.13
CA ARG A 8 4.17 5.97 -8.63
C ARG A 8 5.09 4.75 -8.60
N VAL A 9 4.71 3.69 -9.29
CA VAL A 9 5.53 2.47 -9.40
C VAL A 9 6.41 2.57 -10.65
N ARG A 10 7.60 1.97 -10.61
CA ARG A 10 8.58 2.03 -11.71
C ARG A 10 8.04 1.41 -13.00
N ASP A 11 7.45 0.22 -12.90
CA ASP A 11 6.96 -0.54 -14.04
C ASP A 11 5.81 -1.46 -13.61
N LEU A 12 4.63 -1.31 -14.23
CA LEU A 12 3.47 -2.15 -13.95
C LEU A 12 3.49 -3.50 -14.68
N SER A 13 4.35 -3.67 -15.69
CA SER A 13 4.48 -4.96 -16.40
C SER A 13 4.99 -6.07 -15.49
N LEU A 14 5.68 -5.71 -14.39
CA LEU A 14 6.19 -6.62 -13.38
C LEU A 14 5.10 -7.24 -12.47
N ALA A 15 3.84 -6.81 -12.61
CA ALA A 15 2.76 -7.26 -11.74
C ALA A 15 2.54 -8.78 -11.76
N GLU A 16 2.71 -9.44 -12.91
CA GLU A 16 2.56 -10.89 -13.01
C GLU A 16 3.65 -11.62 -12.21
N ALA A 17 4.91 -11.22 -12.38
CA ALA A 17 6.04 -11.75 -11.62
C ALA A 17 5.85 -11.51 -10.11
N GLY A 18 5.45 -10.29 -9.73
CA GLY A 18 5.13 -9.94 -8.36
C GLY A 18 4.00 -10.80 -7.79
N ARG A 19 2.95 -11.05 -8.55
CA ARG A 19 1.82 -11.88 -8.10
C ARG A 19 2.22 -13.34 -7.91
N HIS A 20 3.15 -13.86 -8.71
CA HIS A 20 3.73 -15.18 -8.46
C HIS A 20 4.46 -15.21 -7.11
N GLN A 21 5.31 -14.22 -6.82
CA GLN A 21 6.01 -14.13 -5.54
C GLN A 21 5.05 -13.94 -4.35
N ILE A 22 4.00 -13.14 -4.48
CA ILE A 22 2.99 -12.97 -3.43
C ILE A 22 2.25 -14.28 -3.15
N ARG A 23 1.90 -15.07 -4.18
CA ARG A 23 1.32 -16.41 -3.97
C ARG A 23 2.26 -17.33 -3.20
N LEU A 24 3.57 -17.28 -3.46
CA LEU A 24 4.54 -18.05 -2.67
C LEU A 24 4.59 -17.56 -1.22
N ALA A 25 4.62 -16.25 -1.00
CA ALA A 25 4.65 -15.68 0.34
C ALA A 25 3.37 -15.96 1.16
N GLU A 26 2.20 -16.08 0.52
CA GLU A 26 0.96 -16.44 1.21
C GLU A 26 1.07 -17.82 1.92
N HIS A 27 1.78 -18.78 1.32
CA HIS A 27 2.03 -20.09 1.93
C HIS A 27 2.91 -19.99 3.19
N GLU A 28 3.86 -19.04 3.19
CA GLU A 28 4.79 -18.80 4.31
C GLU A 28 4.22 -17.81 5.35
N MET A 29 2.98 -17.32 5.16
CA MET A 29 2.33 -16.34 6.04
C MET A 29 0.96 -16.83 6.55
N PRO A 30 0.88 -18.02 7.20
CA PRO A 30 -0.39 -18.64 7.57
C PRO A 30 -1.23 -17.78 8.51
N GLY A 31 -0.61 -17.00 9.40
CA GLY A 31 -1.33 -16.10 10.31
C GLY A 31 -2.14 -15.03 9.58
N LEU A 32 -1.62 -14.46 8.49
CA LEU A 32 -2.36 -13.49 7.69
C LEU A 32 -3.48 -14.16 6.87
N MET A 33 -3.27 -15.41 6.42
CA MET A 33 -4.28 -16.15 5.67
C MET A 33 -5.44 -16.55 6.58
N ALA A 34 -5.15 -17.00 7.81
CA ALA A 34 -6.16 -17.29 8.82
C ALA A 34 -7.03 -16.06 9.13
N LEU A 35 -6.42 -14.87 9.28
CA LEU A 35 -7.18 -13.64 9.49
C LEU A 35 -8.11 -13.29 8.32
N ARG A 36 -7.67 -13.55 7.07
CA ARG A 36 -8.52 -13.35 5.88
C ARG A 36 -9.71 -14.30 5.88
N GLU A 37 -9.50 -15.56 6.26
CA GLU A 37 -10.57 -16.56 6.34
C GLU A 37 -11.57 -16.24 7.45
N GLU A 38 -11.08 -15.92 8.65
CA GLU A 38 -11.91 -15.67 9.84
C GLU A 38 -12.73 -14.37 9.71
N TYR A 39 -12.09 -13.28 9.25
CA TYR A 39 -12.70 -11.95 9.28
C TYR A 39 -13.06 -11.38 7.90
N GLY A 40 -12.77 -12.10 6.82
CA GLY A 40 -13.05 -11.66 5.46
C GLY A 40 -14.53 -11.37 5.22
N ALA A 41 -15.44 -12.21 5.71
CA ALA A 41 -16.88 -11.96 5.58
C ALA A 41 -17.38 -10.83 6.49
N ALA A 42 -16.80 -10.69 7.68
CA ALA A 42 -17.19 -9.69 8.67
C ALA A 42 -16.76 -8.27 8.29
N GLN A 43 -15.73 -8.13 7.43
CA GLN A 43 -15.22 -6.83 6.96
C GLN A 43 -14.98 -5.83 8.11
N PRO A 44 -14.21 -6.18 9.16
CA PRO A 44 -14.10 -5.37 10.37
C PRO A 44 -13.41 -4.01 10.14
N LEU A 45 -12.64 -3.88 9.06
CA LEU A 45 -11.96 -2.64 8.69
C LEU A 45 -12.76 -1.82 7.66
N ARG A 46 -14.02 -2.17 7.40
CA ARG A 46 -14.87 -1.42 6.46
C ARG A 46 -14.96 0.05 6.88
N GLY A 47 -14.57 0.93 5.97
CA GLY A 47 -14.54 2.38 6.18
C GLY A 47 -13.24 2.90 6.81
N ALA A 48 -12.34 2.03 7.25
CA ALA A 48 -11.01 2.42 7.70
C ALA A 48 -10.17 2.94 6.52
N ARG A 49 -9.46 4.05 6.74
CA ARG A 49 -8.54 4.64 5.77
C ARG A 49 -7.13 4.56 6.34
N ILE A 50 -6.34 3.63 5.82
CA ILE A 50 -5.01 3.29 6.36
C ILE A 50 -3.94 3.88 5.44
N ALA A 51 -3.06 4.70 6.01
CA ALA A 51 -1.84 5.15 5.35
C ALA A 51 -0.65 4.42 5.98
N GLY A 52 -0.02 3.52 5.22
CA GLY A 52 1.15 2.77 5.67
C GLY A 52 2.46 3.36 5.16
N SER A 53 3.49 3.34 6.00
CA SER A 53 4.87 3.68 5.64
C SER A 53 5.80 2.57 6.13
N LEU A 54 6.03 1.56 5.28
CA LEU A 54 6.85 0.39 5.59
C LEU A 54 7.58 -0.05 4.32
N HIS A 55 8.63 -0.87 4.46
CA HIS A 55 9.32 -1.48 3.32
C HIS A 55 8.33 -2.12 2.34
N MET A 56 8.43 -1.77 1.05
CA MET A 56 7.51 -2.27 0.04
C MET A 56 8.09 -3.58 -0.51
N THR A 57 7.82 -4.68 0.19
CA THR A 57 8.28 -6.04 -0.14
C THR A 57 7.11 -6.96 -0.47
N VAL A 58 7.39 -8.16 -0.97
CA VAL A 58 6.39 -9.21 -1.20
C VAL A 58 5.59 -9.53 0.07
N GLN A 59 6.22 -9.64 1.25
CA GLN A 59 5.49 -9.90 2.50
C GLN A 59 4.56 -8.74 2.88
N THR A 60 4.99 -7.50 2.64
CA THR A 60 4.15 -6.32 2.88
C THR A 60 2.99 -6.24 1.90
N ALA A 61 3.13 -6.74 0.67
CA ALA A 61 2.02 -6.87 -0.26
C ALA A 61 0.94 -7.81 0.28
N VAL A 62 1.32 -8.95 0.88
CA VAL A 62 0.37 -9.86 1.56
C VAL A 62 -0.37 -9.12 2.69
N LEU A 63 0.33 -8.33 3.50
CA LEU A 63 -0.28 -7.52 4.54
C LEU A 63 -1.29 -6.49 3.99
N ILE A 64 -0.91 -5.73 2.95
CA ILE A 64 -1.78 -4.74 2.30
C ILE A 64 -3.04 -5.41 1.75
N GLU A 65 -2.89 -6.55 1.10
CA GLU A 65 -4.01 -7.34 0.60
C GLU A 65 -4.88 -7.87 1.74
N THR A 66 -4.30 -8.30 2.87
CA THR A 66 -5.10 -8.69 4.05
C THR A 66 -5.94 -7.52 4.56
N LEU A 67 -5.35 -6.35 4.76
CA LEU A 67 -6.10 -5.16 5.21
C LEU A 67 -7.24 -4.80 4.26
N THR A 68 -6.99 -4.89 2.96
CA THR A 68 -7.99 -4.63 1.92
C THR A 68 -9.10 -5.70 1.92
N ALA A 69 -8.74 -6.98 2.10
CA ALA A 69 -9.70 -8.08 2.21
C ALA A 69 -10.59 -7.93 3.44
N LEU A 70 -10.09 -7.31 4.51
CA LEU A 70 -10.86 -6.99 5.72
C LEU A 70 -11.69 -5.69 5.60
N GLY A 71 -11.66 -5.01 4.44
CA GLY A 71 -12.52 -3.86 4.12
C GLY A 71 -11.85 -2.49 4.21
N ALA A 72 -10.55 -2.42 4.48
CA ALA A 72 -9.84 -1.15 4.57
C ALA A 72 -9.56 -0.53 3.19
N GLN A 73 -9.54 0.80 3.15
CA GLN A 73 -8.94 1.55 2.03
C GLN A 73 -7.49 1.86 2.38
N VAL A 74 -6.55 1.30 1.61
CA VAL A 74 -5.12 1.38 1.93
C VAL A 74 -4.39 2.27 0.94
N ARG A 75 -3.52 3.14 1.44
CA ARG A 75 -2.47 3.83 0.66
C ARG A 75 -1.12 3.52 1.27
N TRP A 76 -0.12 3.26 0.44
CA TRP A 76 1.20 2.88 0.93
C TRP A 76 2.32 3.75 0.37
N ALA A 77 3.30 3.99 1.22
CA ALA A 77 4.59 4.56 0.85
C ALA A 77 5.71 3.65 1.38
N SER A 78 6.79 3.49 0.62
CA SER A 78 7.97 2.85 1.22
C SER A 78 8.61 3.78 2.26
N CYS A 79 9.18 3.25 3.34
CA CYS A 79 9.95 4.07 4.28
C CYS A 79 11.45 4.18 3.90
N ASN A 80 11.91 3.43 2.89
CA ASN A 80 13.29 3.45 2.40
C ASN A 80 13.37 3.31 0.88
N ILE A 81 14.26 4.08 0.26
CA ILE A 81 14.38 4.21 -1.20
C ILE A 81 14.95 2.96 -1.88
N PHE A 82 15.67 2.10 -1.15
CA PHE A 82 16.31 0.89 -1.68
C PHE A 82 15.58 -0.41 -1.35
N SER A 83 14.56 -0.36 -0.49
CA SER A 83 13.84 -1.55 -0.01
C SER A 83 12.56 -1.85 -0.78
N THR A 84 12.31 -1.14 -1.89
CA THR A 84 11.14 -1.39 -2.71
C THR A 84 11.48 -2.53 -3.68
N GLN A 85 10.74 -3.63 -3.57
CA GLN A 85 10.68 -4.68 -4.59
C GLN A 85 9.63 -4.22 -5.60
N ASP A 86 10.08 -3.83 -6.79
CA ASP A 86 9.25 -3.14 -7.79
C ASP A 86 8.12 -4.05 -8.31
N GLU A 87 8.39 -5.34 -8.43
CA GLU A 87 7.42 -6.38 -8.77
C GLU A 87 6.30 -6.50 -7.72
N ALA A 88 6.63 -6.43 -6.44
CA ALA A 88 5.63 -6.42 -5.37
C ALA A 88 4.80 -5.14 -5.40
N ALA A 89 5.45 -3.99 -5.60
CA ALA A 89 4.76 -2.71 -5.74
C ALA A 89 3.81 -2.69 -6.94
N ALA A 90 4.23 -3.25 -8.07
CA ALA A 90 3.42 -3.38 -9.29
C ALA A 90 2.20 -4.27 -9.05
N ALA A 91 2.39 -5.43 -8.43
CA ALA A 91 1.29 -6.35 -8.11
C ALA A 91 0.27 -5.73 -7.14
N VAL A 92 0.72 -4.99 -6.12
CA VAL A 92 -0.17 -4.27 -5.18
C VAL A 92 -1.02 -3.23 -5.89
N VAL A 93 -0.46 -2.51 -6.86
CA VAL A 93 -1.18 -1.48 -7.62
C VAL A 93 -2.15 -2.09 -8.64
N VAL A 94 -1.73 -3.11 -9.38
CA VAL A 94 -2.60 -3.82 -10.33
C VAL A 94 -3.75 -4.48 -9.58
N GLY A 95 -3.47 -5.09 -8.43
CA GLY A 95 -4.46 -5.72 -7.57
C GLY A 95 -4.53 -7.24 -7.76
N ARG A 96 -5.46 -7.86 -7.02
CA ARG A 96 -5.66 -9.31 -7.05
C ARG A 96 -6.48 -9.74 -8.28
N PRO A 97 -6.36 -11.00 -8.72
CA PRO A 97 -7.16 -11.52 -9.82
C PRO A 97 -8.67 -11.35 -9.61
N GLU A 98 -9.14 -11.48 -8.36
CA GLU A 98 -10.54 -11.27 -7.96
C GLU A 98 -11.05 -9.84 -8.15
N THR A 99 -10.17 -8.83 -8.18
CA THR A 99 -10.56 -7.45 -8.49
C THR A 99 -10.58 -7.18 -10.01
N GLY A 100 -10.06 -8.10 -10.82
CA GLY A 100 -9.99 -7.99 -12.28
C GLY A 100 -9.01 -6.93 -12.79
N GLY A 101 -8.05 -6.52 -11.97
CA GLY A 101 -7.08 -5.49 -12.31
C GLY A 101 -6.07 -5.94 -13.36
N THR A 102 -5.68 -5.02 -14.24
CA THR A 102 -4.63 -5.22 -15.26
C THR A 102 -3.60 -4.10 -15.18
N PRO A 103 -2.41 -4.22 -15.79
CA PRO A 103 -1.46 -3.10 -15.90
C PRO A 103 -2.06 -1.86 -16.57
N GLN A 104 -3.06 -2.03 -17.45
CA GLN A 104 -3.75 -0.96 -18.17
C GLN A 104 -4.91 -0.35 -17.35
N ASP A 105 -5.61 -1.17 -16.56
CA ASP A 105 -6.68 -0.77 -15.65
C ASP A 105 -6.38 -1.31 -14.24
N PRO A 106 -5.49 -0.66 -13.48
CA PRO A 106 -5.13 -1.11 -12.13
C PRO A 106 -6.33 -0.97 -11.20
N ARG A 107 -6.54 -1.97 -10.34
CA ARG A 107 -7.66 -2.03 -9.37
C ARG A 107 -7.23 -2.39 -7.96
N GLY A 108 -5.94 -2.24 -7.67
CA GLY A 108 -5.35 -2.49 -6.36
C GLY A 108 -5.24 -1.25 -5.50
N SER A 109 -4.23 -1.23 -4.64
CA SER A 109 -4.01 -0.17 -3.65
C SER A 109 -2.95 0.84 -4.13
N PRO A 110 -3.20 2.16 -4.00
CA PRO A 110 -2.22 3.19 -4.32
C PRO A 110 -0.88 2.99 -3.59
N SER A 111 0.22 2.94 -4.36
CA SER A 111 1.58 2.76 -3.84
C SER A 111 2.56 3.79 -4.41
N SER A 112 3.52 4.21 -3.58
CA SER A 112 4.59 5.13 -3.98
C SER A 112 5.93 4.82 -3.28
N PRO A 113 7.08 5.03 -3.94
CA PRO A 113 8.40 4.89 -3.33
C PRO A 113 8.64 6.00 -2.31
N GLY A 114 9.46 5.71 -1.30
CA GLY A 114 9.61 6.47 -0.06
C GLY A 114 10.16 7.89 -0.12
N ARG A 115 10.35 8.42 -1.32
CA ARG A 115 10.40 9.86 -1.56
C ARG A 115 9.95 10.08 -2.99
N ALA A 116 8.82 10.78 -3.14
CA ALA A 116 8.41 11.28 -4.44
C ALA A 116 9.60 12.01 -5.09
N ARG A 117 10.16 11.47 -6.17
CA ARG A 117 10.90 12.34 -7.11
C ARG A 117 9.93 13.45 -7.50
N PRO A 118 10.32 14.73 -7.45
CA PRO A 118 9.43 15.81 -7.84
C PRO A 118 8.91 15.53 -9.25
N SER A 119 7.59 15.64 -9.44
CA SER A 119 7.03 15.65 -10.81
C SER A 119 7.57 16.91 -11.49
N PRO A 120 8.08 16.84 -12.73
CA PRO A 120 8.50 18.04 -13.45
C PRO A 120 7.34 19.02 -13.73
N SER A 121 6.08 18.63 -13.47
CA SER A 121 4.88 19.41 -13.85
C SER A 121 4.27 20.31 -12.76
N THR A 122 4.95 20.57 -11.65
CA THR A 122 4.44 21.56 -10.66
C THR A 122 5.60 22.30 -10.01
N GLY A 123 5.88 23.49 -10.51
CA GLY A 123 6.71 24.49 -9.84
C GLY A 123 6.02 24.96 -8.56
N SER A 124 6.14 24.19 -7.49
CA SER A 124 5.88 24.62 -6.12
C SER A 124 6.42 23.54 -5.19
N ALA A 125 7.59 23.79 -4.60
CA ALA A 125 8.07 22.98 -3.48
C ALA A 125 7.11 23.12 -2.29
N PRO A 126 6.88 22.02 -1.55
CA PRO A 126 6.98 22.17 -0.12
C PRO A 126 7.93 21.11 0.44
N THR A 127 9.04 21.60 0.98
CA THR A 127 9.84 20.87 1.96
C THR A 127 8.98 20.57 3.18
N ARG A 128 8.46 19.35 3.29
CA ARG A 128 8.25 18.70 4.59
C ARG A 128 8.95 17.35 4.56
N SER A 129 10.19 17.42 5.02
CA SER A 129 10.96 16.26 5.49
C SER A 129 10.17 15.57 6.59
N CYS A 130 10.05 14.24 6.54
CA CYS A 130 9.54 13.41 7.64
C CYS A 130 10.48 13.36 8.87
N ALA A 131 11.47 14.25 8.97
CA ALA A 131 12.36 14.35 10.11
C ALA A 131 11.83 15.37 11.14
N GLY A 132 11.40 14.87 12.29
CA GLY A 132 11.28 15.66 13.52
C GLY A 132 9.86 15.86 14.04
N SER A 133 9.33 14.87 14.76
CA SER A 133 8.36 15.13 15.82
C SER A 133 9.06 15.90 16.94
N ARG A 134 9.15 17.23 16.84
CA ARG A 134 9.31 18.06 18.04
C ARG A 134 7.98 18.02 18.77
N ALA A 135 7.90 17.19 19.80
CA ALA A 135 6.88 17.29 20.82
C ALA A 135 6.84 18.75 21.31
N ARG A 136 5.68 19.40 21.19
CA ARG A 136 5.40 20.65 21.90
C ARG A 136 5.02 20.25 23.34
N PRO A 137 5.78 20.63 24.38
CA PRO A 137 5.37 20.35 25.74
C PRO A 137 4.15 21.21 26.10
N GLY A 138 3.12 20.60 26.70
CA GLY A 138 2.06 21.34 27.39
C GLY A 138 0.65 21.33 26.78
N ARG A 139 0.23 20.33 26.00
CA ARG A 139 -1.21 20.13 25.73
C ARG A 139 -1.67 18.77 26.25
N THR A 140 -2.36 18.81 27.38
CA THR A 140 -3.15 17.69 27.91
C THR A 140 -4.32 17.42 26.98
N TRP A 141 -4.49 16.14 26.64
CA TRP A 141 -5.58 15.64 25.81
C TRP A 141 -6.83 15.48 26.68
N VAL A 142 -7.96 16.06 26.25
CA VAL A 142 -9.28 15.88 26.87
C VAL A 142 -10.14 15.06 25.89
N PRO A 143 -10.55 13.83 26.23
CA PRO A 143 -11.47 13.04 25.41
C PRO A 143 -12.91 13.58 25.44
N PRO A 144 -13.73 13.23 24.43
CA PRO A 144 -15.13 13.65 24.33
C PRO A 144 -16.01 13.09 25.45
#